data_AF-A0A0E4FRZ9-F1
#
_entry.id   AF-A0A0E4FRZ9-F1
#
_cell.length_a   1.000
_cell.length_b   1.000
_cell.length_c   1.000
_cell.angle_alpha   90.00
_cell.angle_beta   90.00
_cell.angle_gamma   90.00
#
_symmetry.space_group_name_H-M   'P 1'
#
loop_
_entity.id
_entity.type
_entity.pdbx_description
1 polymer ?
#
loop_
_entity_poly.entity_id
_entity_poly.type
_entity_poly.pdbx_seq_one_letter_code
_entity_poly.pdbx_strand_id
1 'polypeptide(L)' 'MKTPKPKQWAEREVQQLSKLARAGAGVSKIAAELDRRAWSLRRMARTMGILLKK' A
#
# COMPACT_ATOMS: atom_id res chain seq x y z
N MET A 1 3.90 19.56 14.42
CA MET A 1 3.85 19.77 12.96
C MET A 1 3.41 18.46 12.31
N LYS A 2 2.30 18.44 11.55
CA LYS A 2 1.89 17.27 10.77
C LYS A 2 2.83 17.18 9.57
N THR A 3 3.85 16.33 9.64
CA THR A 3 4.73 16.05 8.51
C THR A 3 3.87 15.68 7.31
N PRO A 4 3.93 16.42 6.19
CA PRO A 4 3.21 16.02 5.00
C PRO A 4 3.82 14.69 4.56
N LYS A 5 3.01 13.62 4.60
CA LYS A 5 3.43 12.29 4.13
C LYS A 5 4.13 12.45 2.78
N PRO A 6 5.31 11.85 2.59
CA PRO A 6 6.03 11.99 1.34
C PRO A 6 5.11 11.58 0.20
N LYS A 7 5.04 12.46 -0.81
CA LYS A 7 4.31 12.24 -2.08
C LYS A 7 4.81 10.96 -2.77
N GLN A 8 6.04 10.55 -2.43
CA GLN A 8 6.75 9.39 -2.91
C GLN A 8 6.49 8.19 -1.99
N TRP A 9 6.33 7.03 -2.60
CA TRP A 9 6.28 5.76 -1.88
C TRP A 9 7.71 5.34 -1.58
N ALA A 10 8.00 5.05 -0.31
CA ALA A 10 9.29 4.50 0.06
C ALA A 10 9.40 3.08 -0.50
N GLU A 11 10.59 2.68 -0.93
CA GLU A 11 10.84 1.31 -1.41
C GLU A 11 10.43 0.25 -0.39
N ARG A 12 10.56 0.56 0.91
CA ARG A 12 10.08 -0.30 2.01
C ARG A 12 8.55 -0.47 1.98
N GLU A 13 7.80 0.59 1.75
CA GLU A 13 6.33 0.54 1.65
C GLU A 13 5.91 -0.27 0.41
N VAL A 14 6.62 -0.11 -0.69
CA VAL A 14 6.42 -0.88 -1.92
C VAL A 14 6.68 -2.37 -1.69
N GLN A 15 7.78 -2.72 -1.03
CA GLN A 15 8.11 -4.11 -0.68
C GLN A 15 7.07 -4.71 0.27
N GLN A 16 6.65 -3.98 1.30
CA GLN A 16 5.59 -4.43 2.21
C GLN A 16 4.26 -4.63 1.49
N LEU A 17 3.86 -3.70 0.61
CA LEU A 17 2.66 -3.83 -0.21
C LEU A 17 2.71 -5.11 -1.07
N SER A 18 3.83 -5.35 -1.76
CA SER A 18 4.01 -6.54 -2.60
C SER A 18 3.98 -7.82 -1.78
N LYS A 19 4.64 -7.84 -0.62
CA LYS A 19 4.68 -9.00 0.29
C LYS A 19 3.28 -9.32 0.83
N LEU A 20 2.56 -8.31 1.30
CA LEU A 20 1.22 -8.47 1.86
C LEU A 20 0.20 -8.86 0.78
N ALA A 21 0.31 -8.30 -0.42
CA ALA A 21 -0.53 -8.67 -1.54
C ALA A 21 -0.30 -10.12 -1.97
N ARG A 22 0.96 -10.57 -2.04
CA ARG A 22 1.30 -11.99 -2.28
C ARG A 22 0.80 -12.92 -1.18
N ALA A 23 0.80 -12.46 0.07
CA ALA A 23 0.20 -13.16 1.20
C ALA A 23 -1.33 -13.18 1.16
N GLY A 24 -1.97 -12.53 0.18
CA GLY A 24 -3.42 -12.46 0.04
C GLY A 24 -4.10 -11.52 1.04
N ALA A 25 -3.36 -10.61 1.67
CA ALA A 25 -3.93 -9.64 2.59
C ALA A 25 -4.86 -8.66 1.87
N GLY A 26 -6.01 -8.39 2.49
CA GLY A 26 -6.99 -7.43 1.97
C GLY A 26 -6.52 -5.98 2.09
N VAL A 27 -7.08 -5.09 1.25
CA VAL A 27 -6.68 -3.67 1.19
C VAL A 27 -6.71 -3.00 2.56
N SER A 28 -7.74 -3.28 3.38
CA SER A 28 -7.90 -2.66 4.70
C SER A 28 -6.78 -3.01 5.67
N LYS A 29 -6.29 -4.26 5.63
CA LYS A 29 -5.18 -4.71 6.48
C LYS A 29 -3.88 -4.03 6.07
N ILE A 30 -3.62 -3.94 4.75
CA ILE A 30 -2.43 -3.27 4.22
C ILE A 30 -2.49 -1.76 4.50
N ALA A 31 -3.69 -1.16 4.45
CA ALA A 31 -3.90 0.25 4.77
C ALA A 31 -3.61 0.57 6.23
N ALA A 32 -4.01 -0.31 7.15
CA ALA A 32 -3.68 -0.20 8.57
C ALA A 32 -2.17 -0.36 8.79
N GLU A 33 -1.54 -1.34 8.15
CA GLU A 33 -0.09 -1.62 8.30
C GLU A 33 0.79 -0.48 7.77
N LEU A 34 0.46 0.07 6.61
CA LEU A 34 1.21 1.16 5.98
C LEU A 34 0.78 2.55 6.47
N ASP A 35 -0.20 2.62 7.37
CA ASP A 35 -0.90 3.86 7.76
C ASP A 35 -1.32 4.71 6.54
N ARG A 36 -1.65 4.08 5.40
CA ARG A 36 -1.97 4.77 4.15
C ARG A 36 -3.43 4.59 3.76
N ARG A 37 -3.99 5.61 3.12
CA ARG A 37 -5.35 5.56 2.58
C ARG A 37 -5.47 4.41 1.58
N ALA A 38 -6.50 3.58 1.76
CA ALA A 38 -6.81 2.43 0.91
C ALA A 38 -6.88 2.76 -0.60
N TRP A 39 -7.32 3.97 -0.96
CA TRP A 39 -7.37 4.42 -2.36
C TRP A 39 -5.98 4.63 -2.98
N SER A 40 -5.04 5.20 -2.21
CA SER A 40 -3.65 5.36 -2.65
C SER A 40 -2.98 4.00 -2.83
N LEU A 41 -3.28 3.07 -1.91
CA LEU A 41 -2.86 1.68 -1.95
C LEU A 41 -3.32 0.95 -3.22
N ARG A 42 -4.60 1.07 -3.55
CA ARG A 42 -5.16 0.49 -4.79
C ARG A 42 -4.54 1.09 -6.04
N ARG A 43 -4.30 2.40 -6.07
CA ARG A 43 -3.64 3.07 -7.20
C ARG A 43 -2.23 2.52 -7.38
N MET A 44 -1.45 2.43 -6.29
CA MET A 44 -0.08 1.95 -6.36
C MET A 44 0.00 0.46 -6.70
N ALA A 45 -0.86 -0.38 -6.12
CA ALA A 45 -0.92 -1.80 -6.45
C ALA A 45 -1.23 -2.01 -7.94
N ARG A 46 -2.15 -1.23 -8.52
CA ARG A 46 -2.41 -1.26 -9.97
C ARG A 46 -1.19 -0.86 -10.81
N THR A 47 -0.46 0.18 -10.42
CA THR A 47 0.78 0.57 -11.10
C THR A 47 1.81 -0.57 -11.08
N MET A 48 1.80 -1.42 -10.05
CA MET A 48 2.67 -2.59 -9.93
C MET A 48 2.11 -3.86 -10.58
N GLY A 49 0.93 -3.80 -11.21
CA GLY A 49 0.25 -5.00 -11.74
C GLY A 49 -0.29 -5.95 -10.66
N ILE A 50 -0.43 -5.48 -9.42
CA ILE A 50 -0.89 -6.26 -8.28
C ILE A 50 -2.38 -6.01 -8.06
N LEU A 51 -3.18 -7.08 -8.10
CA LEU A 51 -4.59 -7.03 -7.76
C LEU A 51 -4.76 -7.30 -6.25
N LEU A 52 -5.11 -6.28 -5.48
CA LEU A 52 -5.43 -6.45 -4.07
C LEU A 52 -6.81 -7.10 -3.92
N LYS A 53 -6.92 -8.13 -3.08
CA LYS A 53 -8.22 -8.67 -2.66
C LYS A 53 -8.97 -7.62 -1.83
N LYS A 54 -10.28 -7.56 -2.05
CA LYS A 54 -11.18 -6.57 -1.44
C LYS A 54 -11.19 -6.72 0.08
#